data_AF-R4W9P2-F1
#
_entry.id   AF-R4W9P2-F1
#
_cell.length_a   1.000
_cell.length_b   1.000
_cell.length_c   1.000
_cell.angle_alpha   90.00
_cell.angle_beta   90.00
_cell.angle_gamma   90.00
#
_symmetry.space_group_name_H-M   'P 1'
#
loop_
_entity.id
_entity.type
_entity.pdbx_description
1 polymer ?
#
loop_
_entity_poly.entity_id
_entity_poly.type
_entity_poly.pdbx_seq_one_letter_code
_entity_poly.pdbx_strand_id
1 'polypeptide(L)'
;MSWTHKQRVTVVAMVVLVVAVPALWQIGDVRAAQATEQKQSDLVDQTVSTRQAPTDYDGDGINDTADTCPTRPETNNGFRDVDGCPDVVETTGAS
;
A
#
# COMPACT_ATOMS: atom_id res chain seq x y z
N MET A 1 -27.74 -54.96 7.42
CA MET A 1 -28.95 -54.21 7.00
C MET A 1 -28.81 -53.82 5.53
N SER A 2 -29.51 -54.48 4.60
CA SER A 2 -29.53 -54.04 3.20
C SER A 2 -30.39 -52.78 3.11
N TRP A 3 -29.78 -51.67 2.75
CA TRP A 3 -30.49 -50.42 2.61
C TRP A 3 -31.31 -50.43 1.32
N THR A 4 -32.61 -50.12 1.42
CA THR A 4 -33.48 -50.20 0.23
C THR A 4 -33.04 -49.15 -0.79
N HIS A 5 -33.13 -49.49 -2.08
CA HIS A 5 -32.70 -48.60 -3.16
C HIS A 5 -33.39 -47.23 -3.07
N LYS A 6 -34.64 -47.21 -2.61
CA LYS A 6 -35.40 -46.00 -2.32
C LYS A 6 -34.72 -45.12 -1.26
N GLN A 7 -34.30 -45.70 -0.14
CA GLN A 7 -33.65 -44.92 0.92
C GLN A 7 -32.25 -44.42 0.52
N ARG A 8 -31.49 -45.21 -0.28
CA ARG A 8 -30.22 -44.78 -0.88
C ARG A 8 -30.40 -43.53 -1.75
N VAL A 9 -31.40 -43.56 -2.61
CA VAL A 9 -31.75 -42.43 -3.48
C VAL A 9 -32.16 -41.21 -2.65
N THR A 10 -32.95 -41.39 -1.59
CA THR A 10 -33.38 -40.29 -0.73
C THR A 10 -32.21 -39.59 -0.04
N VAL A 11 -31.24 -40.34 0.51
CA VAL A 11 -30.10 -39.72 1.18
C VAL A 11 -29.13 -39.07 0.20
N VAL A 12 -28.88 -39.69 -0.95
CA VAL A 12 -28.06 -39.05 -2.00
C VAL A 12 -28.72 -37.73 -2.45
N ALA A 13 -30.04 -37.71 -2.64
CA ALA A 13 -30.77 -36.48 -3.00
C ALA A 13 -30.69 -35.40 -1.91
N MET A 14 -30.81 -35.77 -0.63
CA MET A 14 -30.69 -34.83 0.49
C MET A 14 -29.26 -34.25 0.60
N VAL A 15 -28.23 -35.09 0.44
CA VAL A 15 -26.83 -34.63 0.48
C VAL A 15 -26.54 -33.70 -0.70
N VAL A 16 -27.02 -34.02 -1.90
CA VAL A 16 -26.89 -33.15 -3.08
C VAL A 16 -27.60 -31.82 -2.87
N LEU A 17 -28.81 -31.80 -2.28
CA LEU A 17 -29.51 -30.56 -1.95
C LEU A 17 -28.72 -29.71 -0.94
N VAL A 18 -28.17 -30.30 0.12
CA VAL A 18 -27.45 -29.54 1.16
C VAL A 18 -26.11 -28.98 0.67
N VAL A 19 -25.44 -29.63 -0.29
CA VAL A 19 -24.12 -29.20 -0.78
C VAL A 19 -24.22 -28.34 -2.05
N ALA A 20 -25.08 -28.70 -2.99
CA ALA A 20 -25.19 -28.00 -4.27
C ALA A 20 -26.05 -26.72 -4.19
N VAL A 21 -27.07 -26.68 -3.32
CA VAL A 21 -27.92 -25.48 -3.18
C VAL A 21 -27.13 -24.28 -2.65
N PRO A 22 -26.28 -24.38 -1.61
CA PRO A 22 -25.45 -23.25 -1.19
C PRO A 22 -24.42 -22.81 -2.24
N ALA A 23 -23.87 -23.76 -3.01
CA ALA A 23 -22.88 -23.48 -4.05
C ALA A 23 -23.50 -22.81 -5.30
N LEU A 24 -24.77 -23.11 -5.62
CA LEU A 24 -25.48 -22.53 -6.74
C LEU A 24 -26.17 -21.19 -6.41
N TRP A 25 -26.35 -20.86 -5.13
CA TRP A 25 -26.99 -19.62 -4.65
C TRP A 25 -26.02 -18.57 -4.08
N GLN A 26 -24.74 -18.53 -4.50
CA GLN A 26 -23.80 -17.39 -4.28
C GLN A 26 -23.84 -16.67 -2.91
N ILE A 27 -24.09 -17.38 -1.79
CA ILE A 27 -24.04 -16.80 -0.42
C ILE A 27 -22.58 -16.70 0.05
N GLY A 28 -21.72 -16.13 -0.78
CA GLY A 28 -20.28 -16.18 -0.62
C GLY A 28 -19.57 -15.05 -1.34
N ASP A 29 -20.11 -13.83 -1.28
CA ASP A 29 -19.29 -12.63 -1.51
C ASP A 29 -18.34 -12.43 -0.33
N VAL A 30 -17.31 -13.27 -0.23
CA VAL A 30 -16.13 -12.98 0.60
C VAL A 30 -15.20 -11.94 -0.04
N ARG A 31 -15.62 -11.31 -1.15
CA ARG A 31 -14.88 -10.25 -1.84
C ARG A 31 -15.32 -8.82 -1.51
N ALA A 32 -16.19 -8.62 -0.52
CA ALA A 32 -16.57 -7.27 -0.08
C ALA A 32 -15.75 -6.71 1.09
N ALA A 33 -14.76 -7.45 1.62
CA ALA A 33 -13.97 -7.02 2.78
C ALA A 33 -12.58 -6.43 2.47
N GLN A 34 -12.15 -6.37 1.20
CA GLN A 34 -10.79 -5.93 0.85
C GLN A 34 -10.69 -4.54 0.20
N ALA A 35 -11.76 -3.73 0.25
CA ALA A 35 -11.74 -2.39 -0.35
C ALA A 35 -11.00 -1.31 0.48
N THR A 36 -10.47 -1.64 1.66
CA THR A 36 -9.73 -0.67 2.50
C THR A 36 -8.21 -0.83 2.48
N GLU A 37 -7.66 -1.85 1.81
CA GLU A 37 -6.20 -2.09 1.80
C GLU A 37 -5.47 -1.48 0.60
N GLN A 38 -6.17 -1.18 -0.51
CA GLN A 38 -5.48 -0.68 -1.71
C GLN A 38 -5.07 0.80 -1.61
N LYS A 39 -5.84 1.66 -0.95
CA LYS A 39 -5.53 3.10 -0.87
C LYS A 39 -4.30 3.42 0.00
N GLN A 40 -3.91 2.52 0.90
CA GLN A 40 -2.76 2.72 1.77
C GLN A 40 -1.43 2.54 1.00
N SER A 41 -1.39 1.68 -0.02
CA SER A 41 -0.14 1.37 -0.73
C SER A 41 0.31 2.48 -1.67
N ASP A 42 -0.63 3.19 -2.31
CA ASP A 42 -0.30 4.28 -3.24
C ASP A 42 0.34 5.50 -2.53
N LEU A 43 -0.01 5.74 -1.26
CA LEU A 43 0.60 6.78 -0.43
C LEU A 43 1.98 6.38 0.11
N VAL A 44 2.21 5.08 0.31
CA VAL A 44 3.50 4.55 0.76
C VAL A 44 4.50 4.52 -0.40
N ASP A 45 4.06 4.18 -1.61
CA ASP A 45 4.94 4.12 -2.79
C ASP A 45 5.52 5.50 -3.13
N GLN A 46 4.71 6.56 -3.01
CA GLN A 46 5.18 7.94 -3.19
C GLN A 46 6.15 8.40 -2.09
N THR A 47 6.01 7.91 -0.87
CA THR A 47 6.82 8.34 0.29
C THR A 47 8.13 7.55 0.41
N VAL A 48 8.20 6.34 -0.18
CA VAL A 48 9.38 5.47 -0.16
C VAL A 48 10.24 5.71 -1.41
N SER A 49 9.63 5.91 -2.57
CA SER A 49 10.36 6.20 -3.81
C SER A 49 11.11 7.53 -3.76
N THR A 50 10.60 8.51 -3.01
CA THR A 50 11.24 9.83 -2.81
C THR A 50 12.37 9.84 -1.79
N ARG A 51 12.41 8.89 -0.82
CA ARG A 51 13.44 8.91 0.23
C ARG A 51 14.69 8.10 -0.08
N GLN A 52 14.63 7.24 -1.10
CA GLN A 52 15.67 6.25 -1.36
C GLN A 52 15.86 6.10 -2.86
N ALA A 53 16.10 7.22 -3.57
CA ALA A 53 16.82 7.08 -4.83
C ALA A 53 18.23 6.57 -4.47
N PRO A 54 18.81 5.59 -5.20
CA PRO A 54 20.11 5.01 -4.87
C PRO A 54 21.29 6.01 -4.81
N THR A 55 21.05 7.28 -5.13
CA THR A 55 22.03 8.35 -5.32
C THR A 55 21.55 9.69 -4.73
N ASP A 56 20.58 9.68 -3.83
CA ASP A 56 20.10 10.86 -3.08
C ASP A 56 19.82 10.34 -1.66
N TYR A 57 20.81 10.48 -0.78
CA TYR A 57 20.87 9.79 0.50
C TYR A 57 19.94 10.43 1.54
N ASP A 58 19.70 11.74 1.49
CA ASP A 58 18.82 12.44 2.42
C ASP A 58 17.43 12.76 1.83
N GLY A 59 17.24 12.57 0.53
CA GLY A 59 15.95 12.57 -0.14
C GLY A 59 15.40 13.97 -0.38
N ASP A 60 16.27 14.97 -0.53
CA ASP A 60 15.88 16.35 -0.81
C ASP A 60 15.65 16.62 -2.32
N GLY A 61 15.96 15.65 -3.18
CA GLY A 61 15.80 15.73 -4.63
C GLY A 61 17.06 16.11 -5.39
N ILE A 62 18.20 16.29 -4.71
CA ILE A 62 19.51 16.56 -5.29
C ILE A 62 20.33 15.25 -5.28
N ASN A 63 21.06 14.99 -6.36
CA ASN A 63 21.89 13.81 -6.43
C ASN A 63 23.12 13.97 -5.51
N ASP A 64 23.51 12.94 -4.75
CA ASP A 64 24.69 12.91 -3.87
C ASP A 64 25.98 13.39 -4.57
N THR A 65 26.07 13.25 -5.90
CA THR A 65 27.22 13.71 -6.69
C THR A 65 27.23 15.21 -6.98
N ALA A 66 26.07 15.86 -6.90
CA ALA A 66 25.87 17.31 -7.07
C ALA A 66 25.55 18.01 -5.74
N ASP A 67 25.23 17.24 -4.70
CA ASP A 67 24.92 17.71 -3.35
C ASP A 67 26.20 17.97 -2.55
N THR A 68 26.28 19.16 -1.94
CA THR A 68 27.38 19.55 -1.05
C THR A 68 27.23 18.94 0.35
N CYS A 69 26.01 18.64 0.77
CA CYS A 69 25.67 18.04 2.06
C CYS A 69 24.82 16.74 1.94
N PRO A 70 25.37 15.62 1.41
CA PRO A 70 24.63 14.35 1.13
C PRO A 70 23.99 13.62 2.31
N THR A 71 23.91 14.22 3.49
CA THR A 71 23.35 13.62 4.71
C THR A 71 22.40 14.56 5.43
N ARG A 72 22.18 15.76 4.89
CA ARG A 72 21.44 16.83 5.50
C ARG A 72 20.57 17.47 4.43
N PRO A 73 19.25 17.22 4.46
CA PRO A 73 18.38 17.66 3.39
C PRO A 73 18.34 19.18 3.31
N GLU A 74 18.30 19.71 2.09
CA GLU A 74 18.13 21.11 1.75
C GLU A 74 16.90 21.74 2.44
N THR A 75 17.01 23.03 2.77
CA THR A 75 15.91 23.83 3.30
C THR A 75 15.54 24.92 2.31
N ASN A 76 14.48 24.68 1.53
CA ASN A 76 13.92 25.64 0.57
C ASN A 76 13.42 26.94 1.25
N ASN A 77 14.32 27.89 1.46
CA ASN A 77 14.08 29.15 2.13
C ASN A 77 14.39 30.38 1.25
N GLY A 78 14.76 30.15 -0.02
CA GLY A 78 15.09 31.19 -0.99
C GLY A 78 16.57 31.59 -0.98
N PHE A 79 17.41 30.89 -0.23
CA PHE A 79 18.84 31.14 -0.15
C PHE A 79 19.59 29.87 -0.48
N ARG A 80 20.27 29.88 -1.64
CA ARG A 80 21.13 28.80 -2.12
C ARG A 80 20.46 27.42 -2.18
N ASP A 81 19.15 27.37 -2.43
CA ASP A 81 18.32 26.15 -2.50
C ASP A 81 18.74 25.09 -3.57
N VAL A 82 19.90 25.24 -4.23
CA VAL A 82 20.41 24.35 -5.28
C VAL A 82 21.76 23.73 -4.94
N ASP A 83 22.34 24.03 -3.78
CA ASP A 83 23.62 23.46 -3.36
C ASP A 83 23.51 22.23 -2.46
N GLY A 84 22.29 21.91 -2.02
CA GLY A 84 21.93 20.73 -1.23
C GLY A 84 22.27 20.86 0.25
N CYS A 85 22.65 22.05 0.72
CA CYS A 85 22.97 22.29 2.12
C CYS A 85 21.91 23.14 2.83
N PRO A 86 21.42 22.71 4.00
CA PRO A 86 20.47 23.48 4.77
C PRO A 86 21.08 24.79 5.25
N ASP A 87 20.63 25.88 4.65
CA ASP A 87 21.00 27.25 5.00
C ASP A 87 19.92 27.92 5.87
N VAL A 88 20.29 29.03 6.51
CA VAL A 88 19.36 29.86 7.31
C VAL A 88 19.38 31.30 6.81
N VAL A 89 18.19 31.81 6.43
CA VAL A 89 17.98 33.24 6.20
C VAL A 89 17.74 33.94 7.54
N GLU A 90 18.80 34.42 8.16
CA GLU A 90 18.67 35.31 9.32
C GLU A 90 17.95 36.59 8.87
N THR A 91 16.66 36.70 9.16
CA THR A 91 15.86 37.93 9.01
C THR A 91 16.27 38.94 10.09
N THR A 92 17.53 39.38 10.04
CA THR A 92 18.02 40.51 10.83
C THR A 92 17.42 41.79 10.22
N GLY A 93 16.22 42.16 10.65
CA GLY A 93 15.60 43.40 10.16
C GLY A 93 14.21 43.77 10.65
N ALA A 94 13.59 43.02 11.57
CA ALA A 94 12.39 43.48 12.26
C ALA A 94 12.69 43.61 13.76
N SER A 95 13.43 44.65 14.11
CA SER A 95 13.35 45.31 15.42
C SER A 95 12.39 46.49 15.32
#